data_AF-A0AAW2NRM2-F1
#
_entry.id   AF-A0AAW2NRM2-F1
#
_cell.length_a   1.000
_cell.length_b   1.000
_cell.length_c   1.000
_cell.angle_alpha   90.00
_cell.angle_beta   90.00
_cell.angle_gamma   90.00
#
_symmetry.space_group_name_H-M   'P 1'
#
loop_
_entity.id
_entity.type
_entity.pdbx_description
1 polymer ?
#
loop_
_entity_poly.entity_id
_entity_poly.type
_entity_poly.pdbx_seq_one_letter_code
_entity_poly.pdbx_strand_id
1 'polypeptide(L)'
;MKNYIQELGVVPSIAKPVVFCDNNRAIAQAKELRSHHQSKHILRRYHLLREMVGRGDIRMDRVNSAENTSDLLTKPVSYIAHAKHLGKIGLRQRGDWL
;
A
#
# COMPACT_ATOMS: atom_id res chain seq x y z
N MET A 1 9.98 -5.20 5.30
CA MET A 1 9.46 -4.50 4.10
C MET A 1 10.56 -4.18 3.09
N LYS A 2 11.71 -3.59 3.50
CA LYS A 2 12.87 -3.42 2.62
C LYS A 2 13.35 -4.74 1.99
N ASN A 3 13.60 -5.75 2.81
CA ASN A 3 14.05 -7.08 2.35
C ASN A 3 13.04 -7.72 1.39
N TYR A 4 11.74 -7.65 1.70
CA TYR A 4 10.69 -8.17 0.82
C TYR A 4 10.69 -7.50 -0.56
N ILE A 5 10.85 -6.18 -0.64
CA ILE A 5 10.91 -5.47 -1.93
C ILE A 5 12.19 -5.85 -2.71
N GLN A 6 13.31 -6.05 -2.00
CA GLN A 6 14.55 -6.53 -2.61
C GLN A 6 14.41 -7.97 -3.14
N GLU A 7 13.76 -8.86 -2.38
CA GLU A 7 13.49 -10.24 -2.77
C GLU A 7 12.58 -10.34 -4.00
N LEU A 8 11.66 -9.40 -4.19
CA LEU A 8 10.84 -9.33 -5.41
C LEU A 8 11.68 -9.08 -6.68
N GLY A 9 12.94 -8.62 -6.56
CA GLY A 9 13.86 -8.41 -7.68
C GLY A 9 13.48 -7.25 -8.62
N VAL A 10 12.40 -6.52 -8.32
CA VAL A 10 11.90 -5.41 -9.16
C VAL A 10 12.70 -4.13 -8.95
N VAL A 11 13.25 -3.92 -7.74
CA VAL A 11 14.03 -2.73 -7.39
C VAL A 11 15.31 -3.15 -6.66
N PRO A 12 16.51 -2.74 -7.11
CA PRO A 12 17.79 -3.19 -6.55
C PRO A 12 17.98 -2.80 -5.07
N SER A 13 17.48 -1.63 -4.68
CA SER A 13 17.51 -1.15 -3.29
C SER A 13 16.47 -0.05 -3.09
N ILE A 14 15.80 -0.04 -1.94
CA ILE A 14 14.87 1.03 -1.56
C ILE A 14 15.14 1.47 -0.11
N ALA A 15 15.72 2.66 0.04
CA ALA A 15 16.10 3.19 1.35
C ALA A 15 14.89 3.55 2.23
N LYS A 16 13.80 4.02 1.62
CA LYS A 16 12.56 4.40 2.33
C LYS A 16 11.34 4.16 1.43
N PRO A 17 10.79 2.94 1.41
CA PRO A 17 9.63 2.63 0.59
C PRO A 17 8.42 3.48 0.98
N VAL A 18 7.66 3.89 -0.03
CA VAL A 18 6.41 4.63 0.13
C VAL A 18 5.25 3.64 0.12
N VAL A 19 4.47 3.66 1.18
CA VAL A 19 3.23 2.89 1.31
C VAL A 19 2.06 3.84 1.03
N PHE A 20 1.34 3.57 -0.05
CA PHE A 20 0.15 4.32 -0.42
C PHE A 20 -1.08 3.77 0.31
N CYS A 21 -1.95 4.66 0.79
CA CYS A 21 -3.22 4.30 1.42
C CYS A 21 -4.30 5.32 1.04
N ASP A 22 -5.53 4.87 0.82
CA ASP A 22 -6.68 5.75 0.54
C ASP A 22 -7.45 6.12 1.81
N ASN A 23 -7.21 5.41 2.91
CA ASN A 23 -7.82 5.66 4.21
C ASN A 23 -7.05 6.73 4.99
N ASN A 24 -7.57 7.96 4.97
CA ASN A 24 -7.03 9.09 5.72
C ASN A 24 -6.87 8.79 7.22
N ARG A 25 -7.78 8.03 7.82
CA ARG A 25 -7.70 7.68 9.25
C ARG A 25 -6.47 6.81 9.50
N ALA A 26 -6.22 5.82 8.66
CA ALA A 26 -5.06 4.95 8.79
C ALA A 26 -3.73 5.72 8.63
N ILE A 27 -3.68 6.68 7.69
CA ILE A 27 -2.51 7.55 7.50
C ILE A 27 -2.28 8.46 8.71
N ALA A 28 -3.33 9.14 9.17
CA ALA A 28 -3.26 10.02 10.34
C ALA A 28 -2.83 9.23 11.57
N GLN A 29 -3.40 8.05 11.76
CA GLN A 29 -3.02 7.13 12.81
C GLN A 29 -1.53 6.74 12.75
N ALA A 30 -1.00 6.36 11.60
CA ALA A 30 0.42 6.02 11.48
C ALA A 30 1.36 7.21 11.77
N LYS A 31 0.88 8.45 11.60
CA LYS A 31 1.66 9.69 11.79
C LYS A 31 1.47 10.33 13.19
N GLU A 32 0.31 10.20 13.80
CA GLU A 32 -0.05 10.90 15.05
C GLU A 32 0.08 10.03 16.29
N LEU A 33 0.40 10.68 17.41
CA LEU A 33 0.57 10.03 18.72
C LEU A 33 -0.74 9.63 19.42
N ARG A 34 -1.89 10.11 18.97
CA ARG A 34 -3.15 10.01 19.71
C ARG A 34 -3.72 8.59 19.65
N SER A 35 -3.79 7.97 20.82
CA SER A 35 -4.49 6.70 21.03
C SER A 35 -5.99 6.93 20.96
N HIS A 36 -6.66 6.27 20.01
CA HIS A 36 -8.10 6.09 20.03
C HIS A 36 -8.39 4.63 20.35
N HIS A 37 -9.30 4.38 21.29
CA HIS A 37 -9.77 3.04 21.62
C HIS A 37 -10.32 2.34 20.37
N GLN A 38 -9.58 1.35 19.86
CA GLN A 38 -9.95 0.52 18.73
C GLN A 38 -9.67 -0.95 19.06
N SER A 39 -10.24 -1.87 18.28
CA SER A 39 -10.10 -3.32 18.49
C SER A 39 -8.62 -3.76 18.49
N LYS A 40 -8.32 -4.85 19.20
CA LYS A 40 -6.94 -5.38 19.39
C LYS A 40 -6.17 -5.56 18.07
N HIS A 41 -6.85 -5.95 16.99
CA HIS A 41 -6.23 -6.16 15.67
C HIS A 41 -5.78 -4.84 15.02
N ILE A 42 -6.52 -3.76 15.23
CA ILE A 42 -6.15 -2.45 14.69
C ILE A 42 -4.99 -1.87 15.49
N LEU A 43 -5.00 -2.03 16.82
CA LEU A 43 -3.89 -1.59 17.69
C LEU A 43 -2.54 -2.21 17.29
N ARG A 44 -2.48 -3.52 17.06
CA ARG A 44 -1.21 -4.18 16.66
C ARG A 44 -0.67 -3.65 15.33
N ARG A 45 -1.51 -3.54 14.30
CA ARG A 45 -1.10 -3.03 12.98
C ARG A 45 -0.70 -1.56 13.05
N TYR A 46 -1.43 -0.77 13.84
CA TYR A 46 -1.15 0.62 14.13
C TYR A 46 0.23 0.82 14.74
N HIS A 47 0.52 0.12 15.84
CA HIS A 47 1.80 0.26 16.55
C HIS A 47 2.97 -0.08 15.64
N LEU A 48 2.86 -1.17 14.86
CA LEU A 48 3.88 -1.55 13.90
C LEU A 48 4.11 -0.48 12.83
N LEU A 49 3.04 0.01 12.17
CA LEU A 49 3.18 1.03 11.13
C LEU A 49 3.76 2.33 11.69
N ARG A 50 3.32 2.74 12.87
CA ARG A 50 3.81 3.94 13.54
C ARG A 50 5.27 3.83 13.95
N GLU A 51 5.70 2.68 14.46
CA GLU A 51 7.12 2.43 14.74
C GLU A 51 7.96 2.49 13.46
N MET A 52 7.50 1.87 12.38
CA MET A 52 8.22 1.89 11.09
C MET A 52 8.28 3.31 10.49
N VAL A 53 7.21 4.10 10.58
CA VAL A 53 7.21 5.51 10.16
C VAL A 53 8.14 6.34 11.06
N GLY A 54 8.07 6.14 12.38
CA GLY A 54 8.88 6.85 13.38
C GLY A 54 10.38 6.58 13.25
N ARG A 55 10.77 5.33 12.96
CA ARG A 55 12.17 4.97 12.62
C ARG A 55 12.60 5.45 11.23
N GLY A 56 11.66 5.93 10.42
CA GLY A 56 11.93 6.32 9.04
C GLY A 56 12.10 5.14 8.07
N ASP A 57 11.75 3.92 8.48
CA ASP A 57 11.82 2.71 7.65
C ASP A 57 10.89 2.79 6.44
N ILE A 58 9.76 3.50 6.56
CA ILE A 58 8.76 3.69 5.51
C ILE A 58 8.24 5.13 5.50
N ARG A 59 7.63 5.56 4.39
CA ARG A 59 6.82 6.79 4.30
C ARG A 59 5.39 6.41 3.94
N MET A 60 4.39 7.07 4.54
CA MET A 60 2.99 6.86 4.18
C MET A 60 2.40 8.07 3.47
N ASP A 61 1.88 7.85 2.26
CA ASP A 61 1.28 8.87 1.41
C ASP A 61 -0.16 8.49 1.03
N ARG A 62 -0.98 9.52 0.79
CA ARG A 62 -2.37 9.32 0.38
C ARG A 62 -2.44 8.99 -1.11
N VAL A 63 -3.27 8.01 -1.46
CA VAL A 63 -3.71 7.78 -2.84
C VAL A 63 -5.22 7.98 -2.93
N ASN A 64 -5.72 8.43 -4.07
CA ASN A 64 -7.17 8.45 -4.31
C ASN A 64 -7.67 7.00 -4.41
N SER A 65 -8.83 6.69 -3.82
CA SER A 65 -9.42 5.34 -3.89
C SER A 65 -9.59 4.87 -5.34
N ALA A 66 -10.00 5.76 -6.26
CA ALA A 66 -10.11 5.44 -7.70
C ALA A 66 -8.76 5.20 -8.42
N GLU A 67 -7.65 5.47 -7.75
CA GLU A 67 -6.28 5.25 -8.25
C GLU A 67 -5.56 4.12 -7.50
N ASN A 68 -6.18 3.54 -6.47
CA ASN A 68 -5.58 2.53 -5.61
C ASN A 68 -5.57 1.16 -6.31
N THR A 69 -4.48 0.83 -6.99
CA THR A 69 -4.33 -0.45 -7.71
C THR A 69 -4.43 -1.68 -6.80
N SER A 70 -4.21 -1.54 -5.48
CA SER A 70 -4.37 -2.65 -4.54
C SER A 70 -5.82 -3.11 -4.37
N ASP A 71 -6.80 -2.29 -4.77
CA ASP A 71 -8.20 -2.67 -4.75
C ASP A 71 -8.49 -3.86 -5.67
N LEU A 72 -7.72 -4.03 -6.75
CA LEU A 72 -7.77 -5.22 -7.61
C LEU A 72 -7.62 -6.53 -6.85
N LEU A 73 -6.79 -6.53 -5.79
CA LEU A 73 -6.40 -7.73 -5.07
C LEU A 73 -7.26 -7.95 -3.81
N THR A 74 -8.10 -6.99 -3.45
CA THR A 74 -8.81 -6.99 -2.16
C THR A 74 -10.33 -6.83 -2.29
N LYS A 75 -10.84 -6.40 -3.44
CA LYS A 75 -12.26 -6.11 -3.66
C LYS A 75 -12.72 -6.54 -5.05
N PRO A 76 -14.00 -6.88 -5.23
CA PRO A 76 -14.60 -6.90 -6.55
C PRO A 76 -14.70 -5.45 -7.07
N VAL A 77 -14.11 -5.19 -8.24
CA VAL A 77 -14.15 -3.88 -8.91
C VAL A 77 -14.89 -4.00 -10.25
N SER A 78 -15.39 -2.87 -10.77
CA SER A 78 -16.00 -2.84 -12.10
C SER A 78 -14.98 -3.19 -13.19
N TYR A 79 -15.45 -3.67 -14.34
CA TYR A 79 -14.59 -3.99 -15.47
C TYR A 79 -13.70 -2.81 -15.90
N ILE A 80 -14.24 -1.59 -15.88
CA ILE A 80 -13.50 -0.37 -16.25
C ILE A 80 -12.35 -0.11 -15.28
N ALA A 81 -12.61 -0.19 -13.97
CA ALA A 81 -11.57 -0.04 -12.95
C ALA A 81 -10.54 -1.18 -13.03
N HIS A 82 -11.02 -2.40 -13.31
CA HIS A 82 -10.18 -3.58 -13.48
C HIS A 82 -9.18 -3.38 -14.63
N ALA A 83 -9.67 -3.04 -15.83
CA ALA A 83 -8.85 -2.80 -17.01
C ALA A 83 -7.84 -1.66 -16.79
N LYS A 84 -8.29 -0.54 -16.18
CA LYS A 84 -7.41 0.59 -15.84
C LYS A 84 -6.27 0.18 -14.92
N HIS A 85 -6.53 -0.63 -13.90
CA HIS A 85 -5.52 -1.01 -12.92
C HIS A 85 -4.61 -2.16 -13.40
N LEU A 86 -5.09 -3.08 -14.25
CA LEU A 86 -4.26 -4.15 -14.82
C LEU A 86 -3.03 -3.60 -15.55
N GLY A 87 -3.23 -2.57 -16.39
CA GLY A 87 -2.14 -1.92 -17.10
C GLY A 87 -1.10 -1.29 -16.16
N LYS A 88 -1.53 -0.78 -14.99
CA LYS A 88 -0.63 -0.19 -13.98
C LYS A 88 0.23 -1.21 -13.26
N ILE A 89 -0.22 -2.46 -13.13
CA ILE A 89 0.53 -3.53 -12.47
C ILE A 89 1.31 -4.40 -13.46
N GLY A 90 1.33 -4.02 -14.73
CA GLY A 90 2.10 -4.71 -15.78
C GLY A 90 1.48 -6.02 -16.26
N LEU A 91 0.24 -6.33 -15.88
CA LEU A 91 -0.47 -7.48 -16.41
C LEU A 91 -1.03 -7.16 -17.81
N ARG A 92 -0.69 -8.00 -18.78
CA ARG A 92 -1.09 -7.87 -20.18
C ARG A 92 -1.81 -9.12 -20.65
N GLN A 93 -2.73 -8.98 -21.60
CA GLN A 93 -3.37 -10.14 -22.22
C GLN A 93 -2.28 -10.98 -22.90
N ARG A 94 -2.47 -12.30 -22.93
CA ARG A 94 -1.50 -13.21 -23.53
C ARG A 94 -1.21 -12.89 -25.01
N GLY A 95 -2.15 -12.25 -25.72
CA GLY A 95 -1.96 -11.80 -27.11
C GLY A 95 -1.04 -10.58 -27.27
N ASP A 96 -0.79 -9.80 -26.22
CA ASP A 96 -0.02 -8.55 -26.28
C ASP A 96 1.51 -8.76 -26.11
N TRP A 97 1.95 -10.01 -26.00
CA TRP A 97 3.37 -10.40 -25.81
C TRP A 97 4.07 -10.79 -27.11
N LEU A 98 3.32 -10.96 -28.19
CA LEU A 98 3.81 -11.23 -29.55
C LEU A 98 3.79 -9.92 -30.36
#